data_AF-A0A7S1VIT0-F1
#
_entry.id   AF-A0A7S1VIT0-F1
#
_cell.length_a   1.000
_cell.length_b   1.000
_cell.length_c   1.000
_cell.angle_alpha   90.00
_cell.angle_beta   90.00
_cell.angle_gamma   90.00
#
_symmetry.space_group_name_H-M   'P 1'
#
loop_
_entity.id
_entity.type
_entity.pdbx_description
1 polymer ?
#
loop_
_entity_poly.entity_id
_entity_poly.type
_entity_poly.pdbx_seq_one_letter_code
_entity_poly.pdbx_strand_id
1 'polypeptide(L)'
;NFMHHEGKQPFVTLEEVLENARASSSNLPKNVDRFQHVRNQMKEAIAQVVDALATSTFSLDAHNNNNHDGFELLVADFVIEEDTLNVWLVHAGNDSDVEEDNYHDLEVSHDLYYGMGSILYEIWTKQEQQQQQQQQSSLLPLQHLGKWELIYVGGEQQGVQYKYKYAGFDRAAAHKNSKRRACDAMKSKPIKG
;
A
#
# COMPACT_ATOMS: atom_id res chain seq x y z
N ASN A 1 -23.75 -19.76 -31.27
CA ASN A 1 -22.48 -19.00 -31.30
C ASN A 1 -22.77 -17.52 -31.15
N PHE A 2 -23.04 -17.08 -29.92
CA PHE A 2 -23.11 -15.68 -29.50
C PHE A 2 -22.35 -15.62 -28.18
N MET A 3 -21.02 -15.59 -28.27
CA MET A 3 -20.12 -15.20 -27.19
C MET A 3 -18.96 -14.46 -27.89
N HIS A 4 -19.26 -13.27 -28.39
CA HIS A 4 -18.25 -12.35 -28.91
C HIS A 4 -18.04 -11.25 -27.88
N HIS A 5 -16.90 -11.30 -27.20
CA HIS A 5 -16.04 -10.14 -26.84
C HIS A 5 -16.68 -8.86 -26.28
N GLU A 6 -17.83 -8.90 -25.62
CA GLU A 6 -18.33 -7.76 -24.86
C GLU A 6 -17.63 -7.70 -23.50
N GLY A 7 -16.99 -6.57 -23.19
CA GLY A 7 -16.78 -6.17 -21.79
C GLY A 7 -15.34 -5.92 -21.31
N LYS A 8 -14.29 -6.17 -22.10
CA LYS A 8 -12.94 -5.73 -21.70
C LYS A 8 -12.73 -4.26 -22.05
N GLN A 9 -13.35 -3.35 -21.30
CA GLN A 9 -12.91 -1.96 -21.33
C GLN A 9 -11.44 -1.92 -20.87
N PRO A 10 -10.53 -1.27 -21.62
CA PRO A 10 -9.15 -1.12 -21.18
C PRO A 10 -9.11 -0.24 -19.94
N PHE A 11 -8.67 -0.80 -18.82
CA PHE A 11 -8.39 -0.07 -17.59
C PHE A 11 -7.00 0.56 -17.66
N VAL A 12 -6.87 1.78 -17.15
CA VAL A 12 -5.58 2.47 -17.09
C VAL A 12 -4.78 1.94 -15.90
N THR A 13 -3.78 1.10 -16.18
CA THR A 13 -2.88 0.59 -15.14
C THR A 13 -2.03 1.70 -14.52
N LEU A 14 -1.53 1.49 -13.30
CA LEU A 14 -0.59 2.43 -12.69
C LEU A 14 0.63 2.65 -13.60
N GLU A 15 1.10 1.59 -14.24
CA GLU A 15 2.15 1.62 -15.25
C GLU A 15 1.77 2.59 -16.39
N GLU A 16 0.57 2.48 -16.95
CA GLU A 16 0.08 3.39 -18.00
C GLU A 16 -0.04 4.85 -17.52
N VAL A 17 -0.53 5.09 -16.29
CA VAL A 17 -0.55 6.43 -15.70
C VAL A 17 0.86 7.01 -15.59
N LEU A 18 1.83 6.22 -15.11
CA LEU A 18 3.21 6.65 -14.92
C LEU A 18 4.00 6.75 -16.24
N GLU A 19 3.64 5.97 -17.25
CA GLU A 19 4.13 6.12 -18.61
C GLU A 19 3.59 7.38 -19.28
N ASN A 20 2.35 7.78 -19.02
CA ASN A 20 1.79 9.01 -19.56
C ASN A 20 2.34 10.27 -18.85
N ALA A 21 2.70 10.17 -17.57
CA ALA A 21 3.41 11.21 -16.82
C ALA A 21 4.86 11.47 -17.33
N ARG A 22 5.29 10.81 -18.42
CA ARG A 22 6.66 10.85 -18.98
C ARG A 22 7.18 12.23 -19.40
N ALA A 23 6.36 13.28 -19.48
CA ALA A 23 6.80 14.56 -20.07
C ALA A 23 7.50 15.54 -19.10
N SER A 24 7.31 15.46 -17.77
CA SER A 24 7.72 16.56 -16.87
C SER A 24 8.62 16.19 -15.67
N SER A 25 8.79 14.90 -15.34
CA SER A 25 9.55 14.50 -14.14
C SER A 25 11.08 14.58 -14.28
N SER A 26 11.60 15.80 -14.29
CA SER A 26 13.04 16.11 -14.30
C SER A 26 13.76 15.83 -12.97
N ASN A 27 13.04 15.40 -11.92
CA ASN A 27 13.54 15.38 -10.55
C ASN A 27 13.83 13.98 -9.99
N LEU A 28 13.46 12.91 -10.71
CA LEU A 28 13.81 11.55 -10.30
C LEU A 28 15.22 11.19 -10.76
N PRO A 29 16.03 10.51 -9.93
CA PRO A 29 17.31 9.98 -10.38
C PRO A 29 17.10 9.02 -11.55
N LYS A 30 17.95 9.12 -12.58
CA LYS A 30 17.81 8.37 -13.85
C LYS A 30 17.76 6.84 -13.70
N ASN A 31 18.19 6.31 -12.55
CA ASN A 31 18.27 4.87 -12.27
C ASN A 31 17.17 4.38 -11.33
N VAL A 32 16.17 5.21 -11.02
CA VAL A 32 15.04 4.81 -10.17
C VAL A 32 13.90 4.30 -11.06
N ASP A 33 13.50 3.05 -10.84
CA ASP A 33 12.26 2.52 -11.37
C ASP A 33 11.08 3.31 -10.75
N ARG A 34 10.32 3.99 -11.61
CA ARG A 34 9.20 4.87 -11.23
C ARG A 34 8.07 4.09 -10.58
N PHE A 35 7.75 2.93 -11.12
CA PHE A 35 6.69 2.08 -10.59
C PHE A 35 7.08 1.59 -9.20
N GLN A 36 8.31 1.07 -9.06
CA GLN A 36 8.81 0.62 -7.77
C GLN A 36 8.92 1.78 -6.76
N HIS A 37 9.28 2.98 -7.21
CA HIS A 37 9.37 4.19 -6.39
C HIS A 37 8.01 4.58 -5.79
N VAL A 38 6.96 4.65 -6.62
CA VAL A 38 5.59 4.94 -6.17
C VAL A 38 5.12 3.84 -5.21
N ARG A 39 5.28 2.56 -5.59
CA ARG A 39 4.88 1.42 -4.78
C ARG A 39 5.56 1.41 -3.41
N ASN A 40 6.85 1.72 -3.35
CA ASN A 40 7.58 1.78 -2.07
C ASN A 40 7.11 2.94 -1.18
N GLN A 41 6.75 4.09 -1.76
CA GLN A 41 6.18 5.20 -0.99
C GLN A 41 4.78 4.89 -0.45
N MET A 42 3.95 4.18 -1.22
CA MET A 42 2.64 3.69 -0.76
C MET A 42 2.81 2.73 0.42
N LYS A 43 3.68 1.72 0.30
CA LYS A 43 3.97 0.76 1.38
C LYS A 43 4.42 1.46 2.67
N GLU A 44 5.35 2.39 2.54
CA GLU A 44 5.85 3.16 3.68
C GLU A 44 4.75 4.02 4.32
N ALA A 45 3.89 4.67 3.52
CA ALA A 45 2.79 5.48 4.04
C ALA A 45 1.78 4.61 4.82
N ILE A 46 1.39 3.45 4.28
CA ILE A 46 0.49 2.50 4.95
C ILE A 46 1.13 2.02 6.26
N ALA A 47 2.39 1.59 6.21
CA ALA A 47 3.09 1.09 7.40
C ALA A 47 3.23 2.18 8.49
N GLN A 48 3.38 3.46 8.11
CA GLN A 48 3.38 4.58 9.05
C GLN A 48 2.01 4.81 9.70
N VAL A 49 0.92 4.72 8.94
CA VAL A 49 -0.44 4.88 9.47
C VAL A 49 -0.78 3.76 10.44
N VAL A 50 -0.50 2.51 10.06
CA VAL A 50 -0.72 1.34 10.93
C VAL A 50 0.08 1.46 12.23
N ASP A 51 1.35 1.85 12.16
CA ASP A 51 2.20 2.09 13.34
C ASP A 51 1.64 3.21 14.24
N ALA A 52 1.18 4.33 13.65
CA ALA A 52 0.61 5.45 14.39
C ALA A 52 -0.71 5.11 15.09
N LEU A 53 -1.51 4.21 14.52
CA LEU A 53 -2.78 3.75 15.08
C LEU A 53 -2.62 2.47 15.91
N ALA A 54 -1.43 1.89 15.98
CA ALA A 54 -1.24 0.56 16.57
C ALA A 54 -1.72 0.50 18.03
N THR A 55 -1.47 1.55 18.81
CA THR A 55 -1.87 1.62 20.22
C THR A 55 -3.38 1.74 20.41
N SER A 56 -4.11 2.36 19.47
CA SER A 56 -5.56 2.52 19.54
C SER A 56 -6.31 1.32 18.94
N THR A 57 -5.78 0.73 17.87
CA THR A 57 -6.45 -0.31 17.10
C THR A 57 -6.12 -1.71 17.64
N PHE A 58 -4.89 -1.94 18.09
CA PHE A 58 -4.46 -3.23 18.65
C PHE A 58 -4.41 -3.20 20.19
N SER A 59 -5.14 -2.27 20.83
CA SER A 59 -5.08 -2.06 22.28
C SER A 59 -5.30 -3.38 23.03
N LEU A 60 -4.23 -3.87 23.64
CA LEU A 60 -4.14 -5.08 24.45
C LEU A 60 -4.72 -4.82 25.83
N ASP A 61 -5.98 -4.39 25.93
CA ASP A 61 -6.65 -4.42 27.22
C ASP A 61 -6.75 -5.90 27.63
N ALA A 62 -5.80 -6.33 28.46
CA ALA A 62 -5.60 -7.69 28.96
C ALA A 62 -6.83 -8.27 29.71
N HIS A 63 -7.90 -7.48 29.81
CA HIS A 63 -9.18 -7.86 30.39
C HIS A 63 -10.21 -8.29 29.34
N ASN A 64 -9.94 -8.13 28.04
CA ASN A 64 -10.85 -8.50 26.97
C ASN A 64 -10.17 -9.39 25.92
N ASN A 65 -9.73 -10.58 26.36
CA ASN A 65 -9.05 -11.62 25.57
C ASN A 65 -9.84 -12.18 24.38
N ASN A 66 -11.00 -11.61 24.02
CA ASN A 66 -11.89 -12.14 22.99
C ASN A 66 -11.79 -11.41 21.63
N ASN A 67 -10.92 -10.40 21.49
CA ASN A 67 -10.90 -9.51 20.31
C ASN A 67 -9.73 -9.72 19.34
N HIS A 68 -8.92 -10.76 19.48
CA HIS A 68 -7.72 -10.94 18.63
C HIS A 68 -7.91 -11.81 17.38
N ASP A 69 -9.14 -12.25 17.09
CA ASP A 69 -9.43 -13.14 15.95
C ASP A 69 -10.01 -12.40 14.73
N GLY A 70 -9.91 -11.07 14.71
CA GLY A 70 -10.40 -10.24 13.61
C GLY A 70 -9.36 -10.03 12.51
N PHE A 71 -9.81 -10.05 11.26
CA PHE A 71 -9.08 -9.48 10.13
C PHE A 71 -9.94 -8.40 9.48
N GLU A 72 -9.29 -7.39 8.92
CA GLU A 72 -9.96 -6.31 8.23
C GLU A 72 -9.23 -6.01 6.91
N LEU A 73 -10.01 -5.85 5.85
CA LEU A 73 -9.54 -5.39 4.56
C LEU A 73 -9.81 -3.89 4.47
N LEU A 74 -8.76 -3.10 4.28
CA LEU A 74 -8.84 -1.66 4.14
C LEU A 74 -8.41 -1.24 2.75
N VAL A 75 -9.08 -0.22 2.22
CA VAL A 75 -8.73 0.46 0.97
C VAL A 75 -8.10 1.79 1.30
N ALA A 76 -7.07 2.17 0.55
CA ALA A 76 -6.34 3.42 0.74
C ALA A 76 -6.21 4.18 -0.59
N ASP A 77 -6.61 5.44 -0.57
CA ASP A 77 -6.56 6.34 -1.71
C ASP A 77 -5.29 7.18 -1.68
N PHE A 78 -4.61 7.24 -2.83
CA PHE A 78 -3.37 7.98 -2.99
C PHE A 78 -3.43 8.99 -4.13
N VAL A 79 -2.78 10.13 -3.93
CA VAL A 79 -2.48 11.09 -4.99
C VAL A 79 -1.00 11.01 -5.33
N ILE A 80 -0.69 10.94 -6.63
CA ILE A 80 0.67 10.93 -7.15
C ILE A 80 0.93 12.27 -7.83
N GLU A 81 1.92 13.01 -7.35
CA GLU A 81 2.38 14.24 -8.00
C GLU A 81 3.08 13.92 -9.34
N GLU A 82 2.62 14.50 -10.44
CA GLU A 82 3.10 14.18 -11.80
C GLU A 82 4.62 14.43 -11.98
N ASP A 83 5.14 15.53 -11.44
CA ASP A 83 6.54 15.96 -11.66
C ASP A 83 7.56 15.24 -10.76
N THR A 84 7.15 14.87 -9.56
CA THR A 84 8.03 14.34 -8.52
C THR A 84 7.82 12.85 -8.30
N LEU A 85 6.64 12.34 -8.70
CA LEU A 85 6.09 11.04 -8.31
C LEU A 85 6.02 10.85 -6.79
N ASN A 86 5.91 11.95 -6.04
CA ASN A 86 5.61 11.88 -4.61
C ASN A 86 4.21 11.30 -4.41
N VAL A 87 4.11 10.39 -3.45
CA VAL A 87 2.82 9.78 -3.09
C VAL A 87 2.30 10.36 -1.79
N TRP A 88 1.04 10.79 -1.81
CA TRP A 88 0.31 11.30 -0.66
C TRP A 88 -0.90 10.41 -0.37
N LEU A 89 -0.97 9.88 0.84
CA LEU A 89 -2.17 9.19 1.33
C LEU A 89 -3.26 10.24 1.60
N VAL A 90 -4.42 10.08 0.97
CA VAL A 90 -5.56 11.00 1.11
C VAL A 90 -6.58 10.44 2.09
N HIS A 91 -6.90 9.17 1.95
CA HIS A 91 -7.95 8.50 2.70
C HIS A 91 -7.61 7.02 2.88
N ALA A 92 -8.04 6.43 3.99
CA ALA A 92 -7.98 5.00 4.24
C ALA A 92 -9.20 4.57 5.05
N GLY A 93 -9.92 3.55 4.59
CA GLY A 93 -11.16 3.11 5.22
C GLY A 93 -11.69 1.78 4.70
N ASN A 94 -12.88 1.42 5.16
CA ASN A 94 -13.55 0.15 4.87
C ASN A 94 -14.37 0.18 3.58
N ASP A 95 -14.23 1.25 2.81
CA ASP A 95 -15.06 1.50 1.65
C ASP A 95 -14.46 0.78 0.44
N SER A 96 -15.09 -0.31 0.06
CA SER A 96 -14.85 -0.95 -1.22
C SER A 96 -16.20 -1.08 -1.92
N ASP A 97 -16.72 0.03 -2.42
CA ASP A 97 -17.73 0.02 -3.47
C ASP A 97 -17.09 -0.57 -4.73
N VAL A 98 -16.92 -1.90 -4.72
CA VAL A 98 -16.51 -2.66 -5.90
C VAL A 98 -17.80 -2.97 -6.66
N GLU A 99 -18.11 -2.15 -7.65
CA GLU A 99 -19.21 -2.45 -8.56
C GLU A 99 -18.85 -3.72 -9.37
N GLU A 100 -19.45 -4.86 -9.02
CA GLU A 100 -19.18 -6.17 -9.66
C GLU A 100 -19.62 -6.26 -11.14
N ASP A 101 -20.13 -5.17 -11.72
CA ASP A 101 -20.66 -5.11 -13.07
C ASP A 101 -19.57 -5.15 -14.16
N ASN A 102 -18.30 -5.04 -13.77
CA ASN A 102 -17.15 -5.05 -14.68
C ASN A 102 -16.27 -6.30 -14.48
N TYR A 103 -15.92 -6.97 -15.59
CA TYR A 103 -15.06 -8.16 -15.58
C TYR A 103 -13.68 -7.90 -14.94
N HIS A 104 -13.15 -6.70 -15.08
CA HIS A 104 -11.90 -6.32 -14.42
C HIS A 104 -12.02 -6.33 -12.90
N ASP A 105 -13.12 -5.81 -12.37
CA ASP A 105 -13.37 -5.73 -10.93
C ASP A 105 -13.55 -7.13 -10.33
N LEU A 106 -14.11 -8.06 -11.11
CA LEU A 106 -14.16 -9.49 -10.77
C LEU A 106 -12.76 -10.13 -10.71
N GLU A 107 -11.87 -9.86 -11.68
CA GLU A 107 -10.50 -10.38 -11.67
C GLU A 107 -9.69 -9.82 -10.49
N VAL A 108 -9.78 -8.51 -10.26
CA VAL A 108 -9.11 -7.84 -9.12
C VAL A 108 -9.63 -8.36 -7.80
N SER A 109 -10.95 -8.49 -7.65
CA SER A 109 -11.58 -9.06 -6.46
C SER A 109 -11.15 -10.49 -6.23
N HIS A 110 -11.12 -11.32 -7.28
CA HIS A 110 -10.68 -12.70 -7.18
C HIS A 110 -9.25 -12.80 -6.65
N ASP A 111 -8.31 -12.05 -7.24
CA ASP A 111 -6.92 -12.03 -6.81
C ASP A 111 -6.76 -11.54 -5.36
N LEU A 112 -7.52 -10.50 -4.99
CA LEU A 112 -7.50 -9.90 -3.67
C LEU A 112 -8.01 -10.89 -2.61
N TYR A 113 -9.22 -11.40 -2.78
CA TYR A 113 -9.89 -12.27 -1.81
C TYR A 113 -9.27 -13.66 -1.75
N TYR A 114 -8.82 -14.23 -2.87
CA TYR A 114 -8.16 -15.53 -2.87
C TYR A 114 -6.81 -15.48 -2.15
N GLY A 115 -6.02 -14.42 -2.40
CA GLY A 115 -4.77 -14.19 -1.70
C GLY A 115 -4.98 -14.01 -0.20
N MET A 116 -5.98 -13.22 0.19
CA MET A 116 -6.35 -13.02 1.61
C MET A 116 -6.76 -14.33 2.27
N GLY A 117 -7.62 -15.13 1.64
CA GLY A 117 -8.04 -16.43 2.16
C GLY A 117 -6.88 -17.39 2.38
N SER A 118 -5.89 -17.39 1.48
CA SER A 118 -4.67 -18.21 1.62
C SER A 118 -3.84 -17.81 2.84
N ILE A 119 -3.69 -16.50 3.09
CA ILE A 119 -2.97 -15.97 4.26
C ILE A 119 -3.68 -16.31 5.55
N LEU A 120 -5.00 -16.09 5.61
CA LEU A 120 -5.82 -16.37 6.79
C LEU A 120 -5.82 -17.86 7.13
N TYR A 121 -5.90 -18.73 6.12
CA TYR A 121 -5.81 -20.17 6.31
C TYR A 121 -4.45 -20.60 6.87
N GLU A 122 -3.35 -20.00 6.40
CA GLU A 122 -2.01 -20.28 6.94
C GLU A 122 -1.89 -19.82 8.41
N ILE A 123 -2.38 -18.61 8.72
CA ILE A 123 -2.38 -18.07 10.09
C ILE A 123 -3.17 -19.02 11.01
N TRP A 124 -4.39 -19.39 10.61
CA TRP A 124 -5.23 -20.33 11.34
C TRP A 124 -4.51 -21.66 11.61
N THR A 125 -3.93 -22.25 10.57
CA THR A 125 -3.21 -23.54 10.67
C THR A 125 -2.04 -23.46 11.65
N LYS A 126 -1.27 -22.37 11.61
CA LYS A 126 -0.13 -22.16 12.52
C LYS A 126 -0.58 -21.95 13.96
N GLN A 127 -1.65 -21.18 14.17
CA GLN A 127 -2.22 -20.97 15.50
C GLN A 127 -2.76 -22.28 16.10
N GLU A 128 -3.44 -23.12 15.30
CA GLU A 128 -3.93 -24.43 15.73
C GLU A 128 -2.76 -25.35 16.18
N GLN A 129 -1.67 -25.38 15.40
CA GLN A 129 -0.48 -26.16 15.75
C GLN A 129 0.18 -25.67 17.06
N GLN A 130 0.22 -24.37 17.29
CA GLN A 130 0.74 -23.79 18.54
C GLN A 130 -0.09 -24.19 19.75
N GLN A 131 -1.42 -24.20 19.62
CA GLN A 131 -2.32 -24.65 20.68
C GLN A 131 -2.12 -26.13 21.01
N GLN A 132 -1.97 -26.99 19.99
CA GLN A 132 -1.71 -28.42 20.19
C GLN A 132 -0.37 -28.70 20.88
N GLN A 133 0.65 -27.90 20.58
CA GLN A 133 2.01 -28.08 21.13
C GLN A 133 2.25 -27.35 22.45
N GLN A 134 1.28 -26.56 22.94
CA GLN A 134 1.43 -25.67 24.11
C GLN A 134 2.68 -24.78 24.04
N GLN A 135 3.11 -24.43 22.82
CA GLN A 135 4.28 -23.60 22.58
C GLN A 135 3.87 -22.38 21.76
N GLN A 136 4.20 -21.20 22.27
CA GLN A 136 4.13 -19.97 21.48
C GLN A 136 5.30 -19.94 20.51
N SER A 137 5.04 -20.27 19.25
CA SER A 137 6.00 -20.08 18.16
C SER A 137 5.66 -18.83 17.36
N SER A 138 6.58 -18.38 16.50
CA SER A 138 6.27 -17.25 15.62
C SER A 138 5.31 -17.67 14.51
N LEU A 139 4.34 -16.81 14.19
CA LEU A 139 3.50 -16.96 13.00
C LEU A 139 4.31 -16.67 11.72
N LEU A 140 5.43 -15.96 11.85
CA LEU A 140 6.30 -15.56 10.76
C LEU A 140 7.45 -16.57 10.54
N PRO A 141 7.97 -16.69 9.31
CA PRO A 141 7.50 -16.04 8.09
C PRO A 141 6.23 -16.71 7.54
N LEU A 142 5.36 -15.93 6.88
CA LEU A 142 4.25 -16.46 6.09
C LEU A 142 4.76 -16.99 4.74
N GLN A 143 4.26 -18.14 4.31
CA GLN A 143 4.69 -18.83 3.09
C GLN A 143 3.76 -18.59 1.90
N HIS A 144 2.47 -18.35 2.15
CA HIS A 144 1.41 -18.22 1.15
C HIS A 144 0.92 -16.78 1.01
N LEU A 145 1.84 -15.85 0.76
CA LEU A 145 1.49 -14.43 0.56
C LEU A 145 0.87 -14.15 -0.82
N GLY A 146 1.12 -14.98 -1.83
CA GLY A 146 0.64 -14.71 -3.19
C GLY A 146 1.14 -13.35 -3.70
N LYS A 147 0.21 -12.46 -4.08
CA LYS A 147 0.51 -11.07 -4.49
C LYS A 147 0.66 -10.08 -3.32
N TRP A 148 0.39 -10.53 -2.08
CA TRP A 148 0.51 -9.71 -0.88
C TRP A 148 1.97 -9.61 -0.43
N GLU A 149 2.25 -8.59 0.38
CA GLU A 149 3.57 -8.36 0.94
C GLU A 149 3.44 -7.88 2.39
N LEU A 150 4.24 -8.48 3.27
CA LEU A 150 4.31 -8.08 4.66
C LEU A 150 5.09 -6.76 4.78
N ILE A 151 4.39 -5.68 5.13
CA ILE A 151 4.99 -4.33 5.24
C ILE A 151 5.08 -3.81 6.68
N TYR A 152 4.41 -4.47 7.61
CA TYR A 152 4.40 -4.10 9.02
C TYR A 152 4.16 -5.33 9.91
N VAL A 153 4.87 -5.39 11.02
CA VAL A 153 4.70 -6.36 12.11
C VAL A 153 4.83 -5.58 13.41
N GLY A 154 3.71 -5.47 14.13
CA GLY A 154 3.63 -4.85 15.45
C GLY A 154 3.36 -5.89 16.53
N GLY A 155 3.58 -5.52 17.78
CA GLY A 155 3.31 -6.35 18.95
C GLY A 155 4.58 -6.70 19.73
N GLU A 156 4.56 -6.42 21.04
CA GLU A 156 5.69 -6.70 21.95
C GLU A 156 5.95 -8.20 22.14
N GLN A 157 4.95 -9.06 21.91
CA GLN A 157 4.98 -10.45 22.39
C GLN A 157 6.01 -11.36 21.71
N GLN A 158 6.65 -10.96 20.60
CA GLN A 158 7.65 -11.79 19.92
C GLN A 158 8.97 -11.08 19.60
N GLY A 159 9.17 -9.84 20.09
CA GLY A 159 10.44 -9.11 19.91
C GLY A 159 10.80 -8.73 18.46
N VAL A 160 9.95 -9.07 17.47
CA VAL A 160 10.11 -8.69 16.08
C VAL A 160 9.18 -7.54 15.78
N GLN A 161 9.73 -6.33 15.77
CA GLN A 161 9.07 -5.16 15.19
C GLN A 161 9.65 -4.92 13.81
N TYR A 162 8.79 -4.95 12.80
CA TYR A 162 9.18 -4.63 11.44
C TYR A 162 8.24 -3.54 10.91
N LYS A 163 8.82 -2.53 10.28
CA LYS A 163 8.11 -1.49 9.56
C LYS A 163 8.85 -1.22 8.27
N TYR A 164 8.15 -1.34 7.15
CA TYR A 164 8.71 -1.03 5.84
C TYR A 164 9.21 0.42 5.81
N LYS A 165 10.48 0.62 5.40
CA LYS A 165 11.10 1.93 5.24
C LYS A 165 11.68 2.04 3.85
N TYR A 166 11.29 3.08 3.12
CA TYR A 166 11.81 3.30 1.79
C TYR A 166 13.12 4.09 1.84
N ALA A 167 14.26 3.40 1.73
CA ALA A 167 15.59 4.02 1.81
C ALA A 167 15.97 4.86 0.57
N GLY A 168 15.22 4.75 -0.53
CA GLY A 168 15.60 5.31 -1.82
C GLY A 168 15.26 6.78 -2.04
N PHE A 169 14.53 7.43 -1.11
CA PHE A 169 14.02 8.77 -1.36
C PHE A 169 13.70 9.57 -0.07
N ASP A 170 14.25 10.77 0.04
CA ASP A 170 13.89 11.74 1.08
C ASP A 170 12.84 12.74 0.55
N ARG A 171 11.59 12.53 0.95
CA ARG A 171 10.44 13.40 0.59
C ARG A 171 10.66 14.85 1.04
N ALA A 172 11.29 15.08 2.20
CA ALA A 172 11.49 16.41 2.75
C ALA A 172 12.50 17.21 1.93
N ALA A 173 13.54 16.55 1.42
CA ALA A 173 14.49 17.15 0.50
C ALA A 173 13.83 17.47 -0.86
N ALA A 174 13.01 16.57 -1.39
CA ALA A 174 12.32 16.76 -2.67
C ALA A 174 11.32 17.94 -2.62
N HIS A 175 10.51 18.04 -1.57
CA HIS A 175 9.53 19.11 -1.40
C HIS A 175 10.16 20.49 -1.17
N LYS A 176 11.33 20.57 -0.51
CA LYS A 176 12.08 21.84 -0.41
C LYS A 176 12.58 22.32 -1.77
N ASN A 177 13.00 21.40 -2.63
CA ASN A 177 13.49 21.72 -3.96
C ASN A 177 12.38 22.14 -4.92
N SER A 178 11.18 21.54 -4.81
CA SER A 178 10.02 21.96 -5.62
C SER A 178 9.55 23.36 -5.26
N LYS A 179 9.44 23.69 -3.96
CA LYS A 179 9.08 25.04 -3.50
C LYS A 179 10.09 26.11 -3.93
N ARG A 180 11.39 25.82 -3.83
CA ARG A 180 12.44 26.75 -4.30
C ARG A 180 12.32 27.05 -5.79
N ARG A 181 12.15 26.02 -6.63
CA ARG A 181 12.00 26.20 -8.08
C ARG A 181 10.72 26.95 -8.46
N ALA A 182 9.60 26.69 -7.78
CA ALA A 182 8.38 27.46 -8.00
C ALA A 182 8.57 28.95 -7.68
N CYS A 183 9.24 29.27 -6.57
CA CYS A 183 9.59 30.65 -6.22
C CYS A 183 10.54 31.31 -7.23
N ASP A 184 11.51 30.56 -7.77
CA ASP A 184 12.46 31.08 -8.76
C ASP A 184 11.80 31.31 -10.13
N ALA A 185 10.89 30.41 -10.54
CA ALA A 185 10.10 30.55 -11.77
C ALA A 185 9.12 31.74 -11.72
N MET A 186 8.60 32.07 -10.54
CA MET A 186 7.76 33.27 -10.33
C MET A 186 8.58 34.56 -10.43
N LYS A 187 9.86 34.55 -10.04
CA LYS A 187 10.75 35.72 -10.15
C LYS A 187 11.28 35.96 -11.56
N SER A 188 11.30 34.93 -12.42
CA SER A 188 11.88 35.00 -13.76
C SER A 188 10.93 35.46 -14.86
N LYS A 189 9.65 35.73 -14.57
CA LYS A 189 8.70 36.32 -15.54
C LYS A 189 8.56 37.83 -15.29
N PRO A 190 9.31 38.70 -15.98
CA PRO A 190 8.95 40.11 -16.01
C PRO A 190 7.60 40.24 -16.74
N ILE A 191 6.64 40.86 -16.07
CA ILE A 191 5.41 41.34 -16.71
C ILE A 191 5.87 42.39 -17.74
N LYS A 192 5.88 42.02 -19.02
CA LYS A 192 6.01 43.02 -20.09
C LYS A 192 4.70 43.79 -20.12
N GLY A 193 4.74 45.03 -19.64
CA GLY A 193 3.70 46.03 -19.88
C GLY A 193 3.75 46.57 -21.31
#